data_AF-A0A2J7ZHG1-F1
#
_entry.id   AF-A0A2J7ZHG1-F1
#
_cell.length_a   1.000
_cell.length_b   1.000
_cell.length_c   1.000
_cell.angle_alpha   90.00
_cell.angle_beta   90.00
_cell.angle_gamma   90.00
#
_symmetry.space_group_name_H-M   'P 1'
#
loop_
_entity.id
_entity.type
_entity.pdbx_description
1 polymer ?
#
loop_
_entity_poly.entity_id
_entity_poly.type
_entity_poly.pdbx_seq_one_letter_code
_entity_poly.pdbx_strand_id
1 'polypeptide(L)'
;MFCRSEFCSIQQDTGRQFSFDAACNPDGSNAHCPNFASAKHSFFKHNCAGQHVWINAPFTQIPLWVKHYQRCKAQDQLGTSAVIITPKWDSIKHVTKGMTLLREYPKGSRLFSAPHPSGEGRYDMDGTPWPVQVWYDPPVQPKLRMSRPQARHGKQDTRASHSIVHRDFLNDGCVINASKAASVETANGERVKIASKTELLITMQKYMGTVNALVLPTLLPGINVILGMDWLKENGAILDIAALRCSLT
;
A
#
# COMPACT_ATOMS: atom_id res chain seq x y z
N MET A 1 -17.79 19.78 8.79
CA MET A 1 -17.59 18.39 8.30
C MET A 1 -17.28 18.48 6.82
N PHE A 2 -16.38 17.64 6.29
CA PHE A 2 -16.12 17.64 4.85
C PHE A 2 -17.31 17.00 4.11
N CYS A 3 -17.54 17.33 2.83
CA CYS A 3 -18.66 16.78 2.10
C CYS A 3 -18.55 15.24 1.96
N ARG A 4 -19.63 14.51 2.23
CA ARG A 4 -19.62 13.03 2.25
C ARG A 4 -19.39 12.44 0.86
N SER A 5 -19.94 13.05 -0.19
CA SER A 5 -19.71 12.59 -1.57
C SER A 5 -18.23 12.72 -1.95
N GLU A 6 -17.60 13.85 -1.63
CA GLU A 6 -16.18 14.06 -1.89
C GLU A 6 -15.30 13.11 -1.07
N PHE A 7 -15.63 12.89 0.21
CA PHE A 7 -14.95 11.87 1.04
C PHE A 7 -15.00 10.48 0.39
N CYS A 8 -16.17 10.03 -0.07
CA CYS A 8 -16.33 8.73 -0.72
C CYS A 8 -15.57 8.66 -2.05
N SER A 9 -15.56 9.75 -2.83
CA SER A 9 -14.84 9.81 -4.10
C SER A 9 -13.32 9.73 -3.88
N ILE A 10 -12.80 10.39 -2.83
CA ILE A 10 -11.37 10.30 -2.47
C ILE A 10 -10.99 8.89 -1.98
N GLN A 11 -11.87 8.18 -1.27
CA GLN A 11 -11.62 6.77 -0.94
C GLN A 11 -11.45 5.91 -2.20
N GLN A 12 -12.29 6.13 -3.22
CA GLN A 12 -12.18 5.42 -4.50
C GLN A 12 -10.85 5.74 -5.19
N ASP A 13 -10.46 7.02 -5.25
CA ASP A 13 -9.18 7.45 -5.85
C ASP A 13 -7.97 6.79 -5.18
N THR A 14 -8.02 6.56 -3.87
CA THR A 14 -6.93 5.90 -3.13
C THR A 14 -6.97 4.37 -3.16
N GLY A 15 -8.09 3.77 -3.57
CA GLY A 15 -8.33 2.33 -3.44
C GLY A 15 -8.37 1.83 -1.99
N ARG A 16 -8.61 2.72 -1.01
CA ARG A 16 -8.61 2.39 0.42
C ARG A 16 -9.92 2.82 1.09
N GLN A 17 -10.38 2.00 2.02
CA GLN A 17 -11.41 2.43 2.97
C GLN A 17 -10.74 3.11 4.15
N PHE A 18 -11.18 4.33 4.47
CA PHE A 18 -10.62 5.05 5.62
C PHE A 18 -11.21 4.52 6.91
N SER A 19 -10.34 4.19 7.85
CA SER A 19 -10.69 3.49 9.08
C SER A 19 -10.68 4.40 10.30
N PHE A 20 -10.07 5.59 10.19
CA PHE A 20 -9.88 6.50 11.32
C PHE A 20 -10.02 7.97 10.91
N ASP A 21 -10.90 8.72 11.58
CA ASP A 21 -11.06 10.16 11.39
C ASP A 21 -10.34 10.93 12.51
N ALA A 22 -9.35 11.73 12.15
CA ALA A 22 -8.45 12.32 13.14
C ALA A 22 -9.12 13.45 13.96
N ALA A 23 -10.05 14.20 13.38
CA ALA A 23 -10.53 15.46 13.94
C ALA A 23 -12.06 15.55 13.96
N CYS A 24 -12.65 14.94 14.98
CA CYS A 24 -14.11 14.90 15.16
C CYS A 24 -14.59 15.63 16.42
N ASN A 25 -15.91 15.90 16.43
CA ASN A 25 -16.66 16.31 17.59
C ASN A 25 -16.58 15.21 18.67
N PRO A 26 -16.72 15.57 19.97
CA PRO A 26 -16.69 14.59 21.05
C PRO A 26 -17.70 13.45 20.94
N ASP A 27 -18.82 13.68 20.27
CA ASP A 27 -19.90 12.71 20.04
C ASP A 27 -19.79 11.97 18.69
N GLY A 28 -18.77 12.27 17.88
CA GLY A 28 -18.59 11.67 16.56
C GLY A 28 -19.62 12.12 15.51
N SER A 29 -20.44 13.15 15.79
CA SER A 29 -21.51 13.62 14.88
C SER A 29 -21.04 14.10 13.50
N ASN A 30 -19.74 14.34 13.34
CA ASN A 30 -19.10 14.70 12.08
C ASN A 30 -18.07 13.67 11.58
N ALA A 31 -17.97 12.49 12.21
CA ALA A 31 -17.03 11.47 11.82
C ALA A 31 -17.45 10.84 10.49
N HIS A 32 -16.49 10.68 9.58
CA HIS A 32 -16.71 9.91 8.35
C HIS A 32 -16.31 8.44 8.47
N CYS A 33 -15.44 8.13 9.43
CA CYS A 33 -14.86 6.82 9.66
C CYS A 33 -15.49 6.13 10.89
N PRO A 34 -15.41 4.79 10.99
CA PRO A 34 -15.93 4.06 12.16
C PRO A 34 -15.17 4.40 13.45
N ASN A 35 -13.86 4.65 13.37
CA ASN A 35 -13.05 5.13 14.48
C ASN A 35 -12.78 6.62 14.31
N PHE A 36 -12.70 7.36 15.42
CA PHE A 36 -12.37 8.78 15.38
C PHE A 36 -11.67 9.26 16.65
N ALA A 37 -10.89 10.33 16.51
CA ALA A 37 -10.36 11.11 17.61
C ALA A 37 -11.14 12.42 17.79
N SER A 38 -11.13 12.94 19.01
CA SER A 38 -11.85 14.17 19.38
C SER A 38 -11.09 14.92 20.48
N ALA A 39 -11.63 16.06 20.93
CA ALA A 39 -11.05 16.78 22.06
C ALA A 39 -11.01 15.93 23.35
N LYS A 40 -12.00 15.04 23.56
CA LYS A 40 -12.02 14.09 24.70
C LYS A 40 -11.03 12.94 24.51
N HIS A 41 -10.88 12.47 23.28
CA HIS A 41 -9.98 11.37 22.91
C HIS A 41 -8.95 11.85 21.88
N SER A 42 -7.95 12.58 22.39
CA SER A 42 -6.98 13.30 21.57
C SER A 42 -6.28 12.40 20.54
N PHE A 43 -6.24 12.86 19.29
CA PHE A 43 -5.49 12.21 18.22
C PHE A 43 -4.02 11.98 18.59
N PHE A 44 -3.40 12.95 19.28
CA PHE A 44 -2.00 12.89 19.72
C PHE A 44 -1.71 11.81 20.77
N LYS A 45 -2.75 11.26 21.40
CA LYS A 45 -2.65 10.14 22.36
C LYS A 45 -3.01 8.80 21.72
N HIS A 46 -3.51 8.80 20.49
CA HIS A 46 -3.91 7.59 19.78
C HIS A 46 -2.78 7.11 18.86
N ASN A 47 -2.52 5.81 18.85
CA ASN A 47 -1.61 5.20 17.88
C ASN A 47 -2.40 4.77 16.63
N CYS A 48 -2.18 5.45 15.50
CA CYS A 48 -2.85 5.13 14.23
C CYS A 48 -2.01 4.26 13.29
N ALA A 49 -1.03 3.50 13.81
CA ALA A 49 -0.33 2.48 13.04
C ALA A 49 -1.33 1.41 12.51
N GLY A 50 -1.18 1.01 11.25
CA GLY A 50 -2.07 0.07 10.55
C GLY A 50 -3.42 0.67 10.13
N GLN A 51 -3.60 1.99 10.25
CA GLN A 51 -4.85 2.69 9.90
C GLN A 51 -4.73 3.47 8.59
N HIS A 52 -5.88 3.65 7.92
CA HIS A 52 -6.03 4.57 6.80
C HIS A 52 -6.72 5.84 7.30
N VAL A 53 -5.93 6.87 7.58
CA VAL A 53 -6.34 8.02 8.39
C VAL A 53 -6.86 9.17 7.52
N TRP A 54 -8.02 9.71 7.89
CA TRP A 54 -8.58 10.94 7.34
C TRP A 54 -8.23 12.13 8.24
N ILE A 55 -7.45 13.10 7.74
CA ILE A 55 -6.96 14.25 8.51
C ILE A 55 -7.54 15.55 7.96
N ASN A 56 -8.64 16.01 8.58
CA ASN A 56 -9.22 17.34 8.39
C ASN A 56 -9.01 18.20 9.66
N ALA A 57 -7.75 18.46 9.99
CA ALA A 57 -7.35 19.14 11.22
C ALA A 57 -7.55 20.66 11.16
N PRO A 58 -7.59 21.36 12.31
CA PRO A 58 -7.51 22.83 12.34
C PRO A 58 -6.29 23.32 11.56
N PHE A 59 -6.49 24.28 10.66
CA PHE A 59 -5.49 24.65 9.64
C PHE A 59 -4.16 25.13 10.22
N THR A 60 -4.18 25.78 11.39
CA THR A 60 -2.97 26.25 12.10
C THR A 60 -2.18 25.13 12.75
N GLN A 61 -2.74 23.93 12.88
CA GLN A 61 -2.13 22.80 13.56
C GLN A 61 -1.71 21.67 12.61
N ILE A 62 -2.03 21.74 11.31
CA ILE A 62 -1.71 20.70 10.31
C ILE A 62 -0.28 20.13 10.48
N PRO A 63 0.79 20.94 10.63
CA PRO A 63 2.15 20.40 10.81
C PRO A 63 2.30 19.46 12.02
N LEU A 64 1.66 19.78 13.15
CA LEU A 64 1.71 18.96 14.36
C LEU A 64 0.97 17.63 14.15
N TRP A 65 -0.20 17.69 13.50
CA TRP A 65 -1.01 16.51 13.21
C TRP A 65 -0.31 15.56 12.25
N VAL A 66 0.28 16.08 11.18
CA VAL A 66 1.05 15.27 10.23
C VAL A 66 2.30 14.69 10.88
N LYS A 67 3.01 15.46 11.73
CA LYS A 67 4.16 14.95 12.49
C LYS A 67 3.79 13.77 13.40
N HIS A 68 2.63 13.83 14.06
CA HIS A 68 2.12 12.71 14.86
C HIS A 68 1.80 11.50 14.00
N TYR A 69 1.04 11.69 12.93
CA TYR A 69 0.74 10.65 11.94
C TYR A 69 2.02 9.97 11.41
N GLN A 70 3.03 10.74 11.02
CA GLN A 70 4.30 10.20 10.52
C GLN A 70 5.02 9.34 11.56
N ARG A 71 4.94 9.69 12.85
CA ARG A 71 5.47 8.84 13.94
C ARG A 71 4.73 7.51 14.04
N CYS A 72 3.40 7.51 13.91
CA CYS A 72 2.61 6.27 13.88
C CYS A 72 2.93 5.44 12.64
N LYS A 73 2.98 6.06 11.45
CA LYS A 73 3.38 5.40 10.21
C LYS A 73 4.77 4.77 10.27
N ALA A 74 5.71 5.39 10.99
CA ALA A 74 7.03 4.79 11.17
C ALA A 74 6.99 3.43 11.90
N GLN A 75 5.95 3.16 12.70
CA GLN A 75 5.76 1.90 13.40
C GLN A 75 5.13 0.82 12.50
N ASP A 76 4.30 1.22 11.53
CA ASP A 76 3.78 0.33 10.50
C ASP A 76 3.72 1.05 9.14
N GLN A 77 4.80 0.94 8.38
CA GLN A 77 4.92 1.62 7.09
C GLN A 77 4.08 0.96 6.00
N LEU A 78 3.71 -0.32 6.14
CA LEU A 78 3.05 -1.11 5.11
C LEU A 78 1.51 -1.05 5.24
N GLY A 79 1.00 -0.94 6.46
CA GLY A 79 -0.43 -0.83 6.74
C GLY A 79 -0.94 0.60 6.91
N THR A 80 -0.06 1.58 7.15
CA THR A 80 -0.49 2.95 7.48
C THR A 80 -0.49 3.90 6.27
N SER A 81 -1.62 4.57 6.03
CA SER A 81 -1.73 5.66 5.05
C SER A 81 -2.55 6.82 5.58
N ALA A 82 -2.50 7.98 4.92
CA ALA A 82 -3.40 9.08 5.26
C ALA A 82 -3.81 9.91 4.05
N VAL A 83 -5.00 10.50 4.16
CA VAL A 83 -5.41 11.66 3.37
C VAL A 83 -5.41 12.89 4.26
N ILE A 84 -4.82 13.98 3.79
CA ILE A 84 -4.65 15.22 4.55
C ILE A 84 -5.26 16.37 3.74
N ILE A 85 -6.19 17.08 4.36
CA ILE A 85 -6.84 18.27 3.79
C ILE A 85 -6.11 19.51 4.26
N THR A 86 -5.70 20.36 3.33
CA THR A 86 -4.89 21.54 3.63
C THR A 86 -5.35 22.76 2.83
N PRO A 87 -5.19 23.97 3.34
CA PRO A 87 -5.22 25.15 2.49
C PRO A 87 -3.97 25.16 1.58
N LYS A 88 -4.10 25.72 0.38
CA LYS A 88 -2.96 25.92 -0.54
C LYS A 88 -2.10 27.10 -0.06
N TRP A 89 -1.35 26.89 1.02
CA TRP A 89 -0.41 27.86 1.58
C TRP A 89 1.03 27.39 1.42
N ASP A 90 1.95 28.32 1.18
CA ASP A 90 3.38 28.00 1.06
C ASP A 90 3.94 27.34 2.33
N SER A 91 3.41 27.74 3.50
CA SER A 91 3.78 27.16 4.78
C SER A 91 3.46 25.67 4.91
N ILE A 92 2.59 25.09 4.08
CA ILE A 92 2.23 23.67 4.14
C ILE A 92 3.13 22.79 3.26
N LYS A 93 3.83 23.36 2.27
CA LYS A 93 4.63 22.59 1.29
C LYS A 93 5.64 21.62 1.90
N HIS A 94 6.23 21.97 3.04
CA HIS A 94 7.19 21.10 3.72
C HIS A 94 6.52 19.87 4.38
N VAL A 95 5.26 20.01 4.79
CA VAL A 95 4.48 18.96 5.46
C VAL A 95 4.03 17.90 4.47
N THR A 96 3.74 18.31 3.23
CA THR A 96 3.23 17.42 2.17
C THR A 96 4.32 16.85 1.27
N LYS A 97 5.59 17.04 1.63
CA LYS A 97 6.73 16.55 0.86
C LYS A 97 6.69 15.01 0.75
N GLY A 98 6.69 14.51 -0.49
CA GLY A 98 6.64 13.07 -0.77
C GLY A 98 5.23 12.47 -0.82
N MET A 99 4.19 13.28 -0.61
CA MET A 99 2.80 12.90 -0.78
C MET A 99 2.32 13.17 -2.21
N THR A 100 1.24 12.50 -2.62
CA THR A 100 0.59 12.70 -3.91
C THR A 100 -0.54 13.72 -3.76
N LEU A 101 -0.57 14.76 -4.60
CA LEU A 101 -1.74 15.64 -4.68
C LEU A 101 -2.86 14.91 -5.42
N LEU A 102 -3.98 14.63 -4.76
CA LEU A 102 -5.14 14.00 -5.38
C LEU A 102 -6.06 15.02 -6.04
N ARG A 103 -6.38 16.09 -5.31
CA ARG A 103 -7.34 17.12 -5.74
C ARG A 103 -6.90 18.50 -5.29
N GLU A 104 -7.26 19.48 -6.11
CA GLU A 104 -7.18 20.90 -5.77
C GLU A 104 -8.54 21.54 -6.08
N TYR A 105 -9.06 22.28 -5.11
CA TYR A 105 -10.31 23.01 -5.23
C TYR A 105 -10.03 24.51 -5.20
N PRO A 106 -10.63 25.30 -6.09
CA PRO A 106 -10.45 26.75 -6.09
C PRO A 106 -11.07 27.39 -4.85
N LYS A 107 -10.70 28.65 -4.61
CA LYS A 107 -11.42 29.51 -3.65
C LYS A 107 -12.91 29.55 -4.01
N GLY A 108 -13.77 29.49 -3.00
CA GLY A 108 -15.22 29.51 -3.15
C GLY A 108 -15.87 28.14 -3.25
N SER A 109 -15.09 27.05 -3.26
CA SER A 109 -15.65 25.69 -3.26
C SER A 109 -16.38 25.37 -1.96
N ARG A 110 -17.59 24.83 -2.07
CA ARG A 110 -18.43 24.40 -0.94
C ARG A 110 -18.07 22.98 -0.51
N LEU A 111 -16.99 22.86 0.27
CA LEU A 111 -16.45 21.57 0.69
C LEU A 111 -16.91 21.14 2.08
N PHE A 112 -17.58 22.02 2.82
CA PHE A 112 -17.88 21.80 4.23
C PHE A 112 -19.36 22.03 4.55
N SER A 113 -19.86 21.26 5.51
CA SER A 113 -21.18 21.43 6.12
C SER A 113 -21.09 21.62 7.63
N ALA A 114 -22.04 22.37 8.19
CA ALA A 114 -22.18 22.64 9.61
C ALA A 114 -23.51 22.10 10.15
N PRO A 115 -23.60 21.71 11.43
CA PRO A 115 -24.88 21.40 12.06
C PRO A 115 -25.82 22.60 11.98
N HIS A 116 -27.09 22.37 11.67
CA HIS A 116 -28.08 23.44 11.68
C HIS A 116 -28.30 23.97 13.11
N PRO A 117 -28.46 25.29 13.33
CA PRO A 117 -28.66 25.84 14.68
C PRO A 117 -29.89 25.29 15.41
N SER A 118 -30.93 24.88 14.67
CA SER A 118 -32.12 24.22 15.26
C SER A 118 -31.87 22.77 15.70
N GLY A 119 -30.71 22.19 15.38
CA GLY A 119 -30.42 20.77 15.54
C GLY A 119 -30.95 19.89 14.40
N GLU A 120 -31.73 20.44 13.47
CA GLU A 120 -32.29 19.69 12.34
C GLU A 120 -31.30 19.58 11.18
N GLY A 121 -30.48 18.52 11.22
CA GLY A 121 -29.59 18.17 10.11
C GLY A 121 -28.37 19.10 9.96
N ARG A 122 -27.86 19.18 8.73
CA ARG A 122 -26.67 19.95 8.38
C ARG A 122 -26.98 20.85 7.18
N TYR A 123 -26.38 22.03 7.15
CA TYR A 123 -26.42 22.92 5.99
C TYR A 123 -25.03 23.07 5.37
N ASP A 124 -25.00 23.30 4.07
CA ASP A 124 -23.76 23.59 3.35
C ASP A 124 -23.23 24.95 3.77
N MET A 125 -21.96 25.01 4.16
CA MET A 125 -21.29 26.25 4.48
C MET A 125 -20.98 27.03 3.21
N ASP A 126 -20.74 28.33 3.37
CA ASP A 126 -20.18 29.14 2.31
C ASP A 126 -18.87 28.57 1.77
N GLY A 127 -18.56 28.97 0.55
CA GLY A 127 -17.35 28.55 -0.15
C GLY A 127 -16.07 28.88 0.64
N THR A 128 -15.06 28.03 0.51
CA THR A 128 -13.80 28.22 1.25
C THR A 128 -13.12 29.52 0.81
N PRO A 129 -12.67 30.38 1.74
CA PRO A 129 -12.07 31.67 1.40
C PRO A 129 -10.68 31.57 0.73
N TRP A 130 -10.11 30.36 0.69
CA TRP A 130 -8.84 30.02 0.03
C TRP A 130 -8.98 28.72 -0.77
N PRO A 131 -8.07 28.44 -1.73
CA PRO A 131 -7.98 27.14 -2.38
C PRO A 131 -7.62 26.03 -1.37
N VAL A 132 -8.15 24.83 -1.59
CA VAL A 132 -7.97 23.66 -0.74
C VAL A 132 -7.29 22.56 -1.55
N GLN A 133 -6.34 21.85 -0.93
CA GLN A 133 -5.63 20.72 -1.52
C GLN A 133 -5.84 19.47 -0.67
N VAL A 134 -6.02 18.34 -1.35
CA VAL A 134 -6.15 17.01 -0.77
C VAL A 134 -4.93 16.20 -1.13
N TRP A 135 -4.14 15.84 -0.11
CA TRP A 135 -2.89 15.10 -0.26
C TRP A 135 -3.05 13.68 0.24
N TYR A 136 -2.45 12.72 -0.47
CA TYR A 136 -2.42 11.32 -0.08
C TYR A 136 -0.99 10.86 0.19
N ASP A 137 -0.77 10.34 1.38
CA ASP A 137 0.46 9.66 1.76
C ASP A 137 0.19 8.14 1.77
N PRO A 138 0.47 7.42 0.66
CA PRO A 138 0.18 5.99 0.54
C PRO A 138 1.00 5.17 1.54
N PRO A 139 0.61 3.92 1.85
CA PRO A 139 1.53 3.03 2.54
C PRO A 139 2.84 2.95 1.77
N VAL A 140 3.95 2.79 2.49
CA VAL A 140 5.25 2.60 1.85
C VAL A 140 5.15 1.32 1.04
N GLN A 141 5.13 1.45 -0.29
CA GLN A 141 5.25 0.29 -1.14
C GLN A 141 6.57 -0.41 -0.79
N PRO A 142 6.58 -1.74 -0.65
CA PRO A 142 7.81 -2.49 -0.50
C PRO A 142 8.74 -2.13 -1.67
N LYS A 143 9.75 -1.29 -1.41
CA LYS A 143 10.72 -0.96 -2.46
C LYS A 143 11.46 -2.23 -2.77
N LEU A 144 11.25 -2.77 -3.96
CA LEU A 144 11.96 -3.94 -4.45
C LEU A 144 13.48 -3.71 -4.56
N ARG A 145 14.19 -3.69 -3.44
CA ARG A 145 15.66 -3.78 -3.39
C ARG A 145 16.06 -5.20 -3.08
N MET A 146 16.46 -6.00 -4.05
CA MET A 146 17.01 -7.33 -3.78
C MET A 146 18.10 -7.27 -2.69
N SER A 147 17.71 -7.52 -1.44
CA SER A 147 18.63 -7.62 -0.31
C SER A 147 19.22 -9.00 -0.44
N ARG A 148 20.48 -9.10 -0.84
CA ARG A 148 21.23 -10.37 -0.95
C ARG A 148 20.79 -11.36 0.15
N PRO A 149 19.99 -12.40 -0.16
CA PRO A 149 20.06 -13.65 0.56
C PRO A 149 21.10 -14.50 -0.16
N GLN A 150 21.56 -15.60 0.42
CA GLN A 150 22.49 -16.51 -0.26
C GLN A 150 21.91 -17.17 -1.54
N ALA A 151 20.68 -16.85 -1.95
CA ALA A 151 20.20 -17.04 -3.32
C ALA A 151 20.93 -16.06 -4.24
N ARG A 152 21.99 -16.53 -4.90
CA ARG A 152 22.83 -15.63 -5.70
C ARG A 152 22.05 -14.99 -6.85
N HIS A 153 21.00 -15.63 -7.40
CA HIS A 153 20.26 -15.10 -8.54
C HIS A 153 18.84 -15.71 -8.68
N GLY A 154 17.82 -14.88 -8.46
CA GLY A 154 16.44 -15.18 -8.85
C GLY A 154 16.06 -14.39 -10.10
N LYS A 155 15.22 -14.96 -10.97
CA LYS A 155 14.71 -14.27 -12.18
C LYS A 155 13.19 -14.24 -12.17
N GLN A 156 12.62 -13.10 -12.53
CA GLN A 156 11.18 -12.99 -12.84
C GLN A 156 11.03 -13.22 -14.34
N ASP A 157 10.17 -14.16 -14.73
CA ASP A 157 10.02 -14.55 -16.13
C ASP A 157 8.55 -14.61 -16.54
N THR A 158 8.13 -13.63 -17.34
CA THR A 158 6.75 -13.52 -17.83
C THR A 158 6.38 -14.60 -18.86
N ARG A 159 7.36 -15.36 -19.37
CA ARG A 159 7.12 -16.50 -20.25
C ARG A 159 7.12 -17.83 -19.52
N ALA A 160 7.58 -17.87 -18.27
CA ALA A 160 7.44 -19.06 -17.44
C ALA A 160 6.00 -19.16 -16.92
N SER A 161 5.30 -20.24 -17.27
CA SER A 161 3.93 -20.46 -16.77
C SER A 161 3.88 -20.74 -15.25
N HIS A 162 4.95 -21.34 -14.74
CA HIS A 162 5.05 -21.81 -13.36
C HIS A 162 6.35 -21.32 -12.75
N SER A 163 6.37 -21.17 -11.43
CA SER A 163 7.59 -20.91 -10.69
C SER A 163 8.46 -22.18 -10.64
N ILE A 164 9.77 -22.00 -10.74
CA ILE A 164 10.73 -23.09 -10.89
C ILE A 164 11.91 -22.87 -9.94
N VAL A 165 12.42 -23.93 -9.34
CA VAL A 165 13.58 -23.90 -8.45
C VAL A 165 14.58 -24.98 -8.83
N HIS A 166 15.87 -24.65 -8.76
CA HIS A 166 16.96 -25.60 -8.95
C HIS A 166 16.99 -26.58 -7.76
N ARG A 167 17.16 -27.87 -8.02
CA ARG A 167 17.22 -28.90 -6.97
C ARG A 167 18.23 -28.57 -5.87
N ASP A 168 19.45 -28.22 -6.26
CA ASP A 168 20.54 -27.91 -5.31
C ASP A 168 20.34 -26.62 -4.51
N PHE A 169 19.29 -25.85 -4.81
CA PHE A 169 18.92 -24.68 -4.01
C PHE A 169 18.04 -25.05 -2.80
N LEU A 170 17.46 -26.25 -2.79
CA LEU A 170 16.62 -26.71 -1.69
C LEU A 170 17.50 -27.16 -0.52
N ASN A 171 17.11 -26.74 0.68
CA ASN A 171 17.73 -27.21 1.92
C ASN A 171 16.96 -28.41 2.49
N ASP A 172 17.57 -29.12 3.46
CA ASP A 172 17.01 -30.34 4.05
C ASP A 172 15.62 -30.15 4.70
N GLY A 173 15.22 -28.91 4.98
CA GLY A 173 13.91 -28.56 5.54
C GLY A 173 12.80 -28.39 4.49
N CYS A 174 13.10 -28.39 3.20
CA CYS A 174 12.08 -28.23 2.16
C CYS A 174 11.25 -29.51 2.00
N VAL A 175 9.92 -29.36 2.06
CA VAL A 175 9.01 -30.48 1.78
C VAL A 175 8.93 -30.66 0.27
N ILE A 176 9.40 -31.82 -0.20
CA ILE A 176 9.41 -32.19 -1.61
C ILE A 176 8.31 -33.21 -1.88
N ASN A 177 7.40 -32.88 -2.79
CA ASN A 177 6.27 -33.72 -3.19
C ASN A 177 6.43 -34.18 -4.63
N ALA A 178 5.84 -35.33 -4.97
CA ALA A 178 5.76 -35.76 -6.37
C ALA A 178 4.98 -34.74 -7.21
N SER A 179 5.48 -34.42 -8.40
CA SER A 179 4.76 -33.61 -9.38
C SER A 179 3.89 -34.50 -10.26
N LYS A 180 2.67 -34.04 -10.61
CA LYS A 180 1.84 -34.68 -11.64
C LYS A 180 2.34 -34.38 -13.06
N ALA A 181 3.06 -33.28 -13.22
CA ALA A 181 3.64 -32.89 -14.50
C ALA A 181 4.95 -33.65 -14.72
N ALA A 182 5.12 -34.19 -15.92
CA ALA A 182 6.29 -35.02 -16.25
C ALA A 182 7.51 -34.19 -16.66
N SER A 183 7.31 -33.07 -17.37
CA SER A 183 8.40 -32.23 -17.89
C SER A 183 7.93 -30.78 -18.09
N VAL A 184 8.90 -29.87 -18.19
CA VAL A 184 8.70 -28.51 -18.69
C VAL A 184 9.46 -28.32 -20.01
N GLU A 185 8.97 -27.43 -20.86
CA GLU A 185 9.70 -26.97 -22.05
C GLU A 185 10.49 -25.70 -21.70
N THR A 186 11.79 -25.70 -21.95
CA THR A 186 12.70 -24.58 -21.68
C THR A 186 12.74 -23.61 -22.87
N ALA A 187 13.36 -22.43 -22.69
CA ALA A 187 13.39 -21.39 -23.70
C ALA A 187 14.10 -21.77 -25.02
N ASN A 188 14.92 -22.83 -25.01
CA ASN A 188 15.57 -23.42 -26.18
C ASN A 188 14.74 -24.55 -26.84
N GLY A 189 13.51 -24.80 -26.37
CA GLY A 189 12.62 -25.86 -26.88
C GLY A 189 12.93 -27.25 -26.32
N GLU A 190 13.93 -27.40 -25.45
CA GLU A 190 14.23 -28.68 -24.80
C GLU A 190 13.17 -29.03 -23.75
N ARG A 191 12.93 -30.33 -23.57
CA ARG A 191 12.05 -30.82 -22.49
C ARG A 191 12.86 -31.35 -21.33
N VAL A 192 12.75 -30.69 -20.19
CA VAL A 192 13.43 -31.08 -18.95
C VAL A 192 12.45 -31.78 -18.03
N LYS A 193 12.81 -32.98 -17.56
CA LYS A 193 11.98 -33.75 -16.62
C LYS A 193 11.86 -33.02 -15.28
N ILE A 194 10.64 -32.92 -14.77
CA ILE A 194 10.39 -32.37 -13.44
C ILE A 194 10.77 -33.44 -12.41
N ALA A 195 11.64 -33.07 -11.47
CA ALA A 195 12.03 -33.99 -10.40
C ALA A 195 10.91 -34.12 -9.36
N SER A 196 10.32 -32.99 -8.99
CA SER A 196 9.33 -32.88 -7.92
C SER A 196 8.68 -31.49 -7.90
N LYS A 197 7.84 -31.22 -6.91
CA LYS A 197 7.33 -29.89 -6.58
C LYS A 197 7.57 -29.59 -5.10
N THR A 198 7.66 -28.32 -4.73
CA THR A 198 7.88 -27.90 -3.34
C THR A 198 7.18 -26.58 -3.05
N GLU A 199 6.90 -26.34 -1.79
CA GLU A 199 6.50 -25.04 -1.26
C GLU A 199 7.75 -24.34 -0.73
N LEU A 200 8.23 -23.36 -1.49
CA LEU A 200 9.44 -22.62 -1.18
C LEU A 200 9.06 -21.35 -0.41
N LEU A 201 9.50 -21.24 0.84
CA LEU A 201 9.45 -19.96 1.55
C LEU A 201 10.48 -19.02 0.92
N ILE A 202 10.01 -17.94 0.33
CA ILE A 202 10.87 -16.89 -0.21
C ILE A 202 10.81 -15.65 0.68
N THR A 203 11.99 -15.05 0.86
CA THR A 203 12.10 -13.72 1.45
C THR A 203 12.66 -12.79 0.39
N MET A 204 11.81 -11.89 -0.09
CA MET A 204 12.16 -10.86 -1.06
C MET A 204 12.03 -9.50 -0.38
N GLN A 205 13.11 -9.07 0.26
CA GLN A 205 13.14 -7.94 1.20
C GLN A 205 12.19 -8.11 2.39
N LYS A 206 11.13 -7.29 2.43
CA LYS A 206 10.08 -7.26 3.44
C LYS A 206 8.91 -8.16 3.05
N TYR A 207 8.85 -8.64 1.81
CA TYR A 207 7.89 -9.68 1.43
C TYR A 207 8.40 -11.02 1.93
N MET A 208 7.55 -11.74 2.63
CA MET A 208 7.73 -13.12 3.01
C MET A 208 6.49 -13.88 2.56
N GLY A 209 6.68 -14.94 1.79
CA GLY A 209 5.58 -15.70 1.25
C GLY A 209 6.04 -17.06 0.75
N THR A 210 5.07 -17.93 0.51
CA THR A 210 5.31 -19.26 -0.01
C THR A 210 5.09 -19.26 -1.51
N VAL A 211 5.99 -19.91 -2.24
CA VAL A 211 5.87 -20.13 -3.69
C VAL A 211 5.74 -21.62 -3.95
N ASN A 212 4.70 -21.99 -4.67
CA ASN A 212 4.60 -23.32 -5.24
C ASN A 212 5.55 -23.41 -6.44
N ALA A 213 6.64 -24.17 -6.31
CA ALA A 213 7.68 -24.26 -7.34
C ALA A 213 7.86 -25.69 -7.85
N LEU A 214 8.05 -25.81 -9.17
CA LEU A 214 8.54 -27.04 -9.79
C LEU A 214 10.04 -27.17 -9.57
N VAL A 215 10.49 -28.35 -9.16
CA VAL A 215 11.90 -28.62 -8.91
C VAL A 215 12.51 -29.24 -10.16
N LEU A 216 13.49 -28.56 -10.74
CA LEU A 216 14.26 -29.08 -11.87
C LEU A 216 15.66 -29.52 -11.43
N PRO A 217 16.22 -30.57 -12.07
CA PRO A 217 17.57 -31.02 -11.79
C PRO A 217 18.62 -29.98 -12.19
N THR A 218 18.33 -29.19 -13.22
CA THR A 218 19.22 -28.15 -13.75
C THR A 218 18.40 -26.91 -14.16
N LEU A 219 19.02 -25.74 -14.03
CA LEU A 219 18.55 -24.46 -14.55
C LEU A 219 19.69 -23.77 -15.29
N LEU A 220 19.39 -22.62 -15.90
CA LEU A 220 20.40 -21.75 -16.49
C LEU A 220 21.53 -21.47 -15.47
N PRO A 221 22.81 -21.49 -15.89
CA PRO A 221 23.93 -21.25 -15.00
C PRO A 221 23.76 -19.98 -14.19
N GLY A 222 23.88 -20.11 -12.87
CA GLY A 222 23.70 -19.00 -11.96
C GLY A 222 22.27 -18.49 -11.89
N ILE A 223 21.23 -19.31 -12.12
CA ILE A 223 19.85 -19.01 -11.72
C ILE A 223 19.36 -20.14 -10.80
N ASN A 224 18.89 -19.76 -9.61
CA ASN A 224 18.42 -20.73 -8.62
C ASN A 224 16.89 -20.81 -8.55
N VAL A 225 16.21 -19.69 -8.81
CA VAL A 225 14.75 -19.58 -8.74
C VAL A 225 14.26 -18.75 -9.92
N ILE A 226 13.19 -19.20 -10.57
CA ILE A 226 12.42 -18.45 -11.55
C ILE A 226 11.01 -18.26 -10.97
N LEU A 227 10.56 -17.02 -10.84
CA LEU A 227 9.18 -16.71 -10.48
C LEU A 227 8.37 -16.56 -11.76
N GLY A 228 7.43 -17.48 -11.94
CA GLY A 228 6.59 -17.58 -13.12
C GLY A 228 5.29 -16.78 -12.99
N MET A 229 4.49 -16.84 -14.05
CA MET A 229 3.21 -16.13 -14.16
C MET A 229 2.17 -16.59 -13.14
N ASP A 230 2.27 -17.79 -12.60
CA ASP A 230 1.45 -18.27 -11.49
C ASP A 230 1.59 -17.35 -10.27
N TRP A 231 2.82 -17.20 -9.79
CA TRP A 231 3.14 -16.37 -8.64
C TRP A 231 2.95 -14.88 -8.93
N LEU A 232 3.39 -14.42 -10.12
CA LEU A 232 3.27 -13.02 -10.51
C LEU A 232 1.81 -12.56 -10.55
N LYS A 233 0.89 -13.38 -11.08
CA LYS A 233 -0.55 -13.05 -11.10
C LYS A 233 -1.16 -13.10 -9.72
N GLU A 234 -0.86 -14.14 -8.94
CA GLU A 234 -1.40 -14.32 -7.59
C GLU A 234 -1.04 -13.14 -6.67
N ASN A 235 0.15 -12.56 -6.84
CA ASN A 235 0.65 -11.46 -6.01
C ASN A 235 0.47 -10.07 -6.65
N GLY A 236 -0.30 -9.96 -7.74
CA GLY A 236 -0.54 -8.68 -8.42
C GLY A 236 0.75 -7.97 -8.84
N ALA A 237 1.75 -8.73 -9.29
CA ALA A 237 3.06 -8.19 -9.60
C ALA A 237 3.01 -7.24 -10.80
N ILE A 238 3.46 -6.00 -10.59
CA ILE A 238 3.64 -4.98 -11.62
C ILE A 238 5.13 -4.94 -11.97
N LEU A 239 5.44 -5.14 -13.25
CA LEU A 239 6.81 -5.10 -13.76
C LEU A 239 7.05 -3.77 -14.50
N ASP A 240 7.90 -2.92 -13.95
CA ASP A 240 8.46 -1.76 -14.62
C ASP A 240 9.75 -2.18 -15.33
N ILE A 241 9.61 -2.54 -16.61
CA ILE A 241 10.70 -3.05 -17.45
C ILE A 241 11.78 -1.98 -17.64
N ALA A 242 11.40 -0.72 -17.79
CA ALA A 242 12.35 0.37 -18.04
C ALA A 242 13.23 0.63 -16.80
N ALA A 243 12.65 0.56 -15.61
CA ALA A 243 13.39 0.73 -14.36
C ALA A 243 14.02 -0.57 -13.83
N LEU A 244 13.77 -1.71 -14.49
CA LEU A 244 14.10 -3.05 -13.99
C LEU A 244 13.58 -3.27 -12.56
N ARG A 245 12.33 -2.85 -12.31
CA ARG A 245 11.66 -2.97 -11.01
C ARG A 245 10.46 -3.87 -11.13
N CYS A 246 10.20 -4.57 -10.03
CA CYS A 246 8.91 -5.20 -9.80
C CYS A 246 8.29 -4.54 -8.56
N SER A 247 6.99 -4.58 -8.41
CA SER A 247 6.25 -4.16 -7.21
C SER A 247 5.03 -5.05 -7.06
N LEU A 248 4.60 -5.29 -5.83
CA LEU A 248 3.38 -6.04 -5.54
C LEU A 248 2.27 -5.05 -5.16
N THR A 249 1.03 -5.32 -5.54
CA THR A 249 -0.15 -4.50 -5.21
C THR A 249 -0.77 -4.86 -3.87
#